data_AF-A0A0Q3LGR3-F1
#
_entry.id   AF-A0A0Q3LGR3-F1
#
_cell.length_a   1.000
_cell.length_b   1.000
_cell.length_c   1.000
_cell.angle_alpha   90.00
_cell.angle_beta   90.00
_cell.angle_gamma   90.00
#
_symmetry.space_group_name_H-M   'P 1'
#
loop_
_entity.id
_entity.type
_entity.pdbx_description
1 polymer ?
#
loop_
_entity_poly.entity_id
_entity_poly.type
_entity_poly.pdbx_seq_one_letter_code
_entity_poly.pdbx_strand_id
1 'polypeptide(L)'
;MAVIKVPVSKLSKAKRDDDSKQSCAREEDRSNEWDNACAICDDGGDFICCEGGCLRSFHPTKKYGEDSMCTTLGLTEEWWQTLQSNEQEKYICKNCEYKQHQCFACGLLGSSGLTSGSEVIQCKDKMCGYFYHPKCVAELVHPDSKAQAIFFEKRVALGLTFHCPLHRCSLCKEAENRDDKDMQLAVCRRCPTAYHRKCLPSDISFEKDGKEGTQQRAWDNVLPDQILIYCMKHKIDKDLRTPKRDHIVFPDDRPLSEPSRSSQPPETGCDQVKAIDSFAPRHLFPHPQPGSCGWIDD
;
A
#
# COMPACT_ATOMS: atom_id res chain seq x y z
N MET A 1 -65.83 -18.10 -17.40
CA MET A 1 -65.61 -19.48 -17.86
C MET A 1 -64.12 -19.74 -17.88
N ALA A 2 -63.73 -20.93 -17.45
CA ALA A 2 -62.35 -21.42 -17.31
C ALA A 2 -61.58 -21.35 -18.66
N VAL A 3 -60.27 -21.54 -18.79
CA VAL A 3 -59.40 -22.56 -18.19
C VAL A 3 -57.93 -22.30 -18.62
N ILE A 4 -57.01 -23.01 -17.97
CA ILE A 4 -55.78 -23.63 -18.52
C ILE A 4 -54.49 -22.77 -18.64
N LYS A 5 -53.58 -23.04 -17.70
CA LYS A 5 -52.11 -23.04 -17.90
C LYS A 5 -51.72 -24.18 -18.86
N VAL A 6 -50.86 -23.95 -19.86
CA VAL A 6 -49.76 -24.88 -20.29
C VAL A 6 -48.78 -24.15 -21.27
N PRO A 7 -47.63 -24.70 -21.71
CA PRO A 7 -46.30 -24.41 -21.15
C PRO A 7 -45.24 -23.94 -22.18
N VAL A 8 -44.03 -23.76 -21.66
CA VAL A 8 -42.74 -23.64 -22.38
C VAL A 8 -42.53 -24.77 -23.39
N SER A 9 -42.14 -24.45 -24.63
CA SER A 9 -41.10 -25.20 -25.37
C SER A 9 -40.64 -24.54 -26.67
N LYS A 10 -39.34 -24.76 -26.97
CA LYS A 10 -38.66 -24.83 -28.28
C LYS A 10 -37.92 -23.60 -28.83
N LEU A 11 -36.63 -23.64 -28.54
CA LEU A 11 -35.51 -23.18 -29.37
C LEU A 11 -35.70 -23.50 -30.87
N SER A 12 -35.45 -22.50 -31.72
CA SER A 12 -35.04 -22.68 -33.11
C SER A 12 -33.64 -22.10 -33.30
N LYS A 13 -32.68 -22.95 -33.69
CA LYS A 13 -31.35 -22.53 -34.17
C LYS A 13 -31.48 -21.85 -35.52
N ALA A 14 -30.88 -20.66 -35.66
CA ALA A 14 -30.45 -20.12 -36.95
C ALA A 14 -28.97 -19.74 -36.83
N LYS A 15 -28.20 -20.14 -37.84
CA LYS A 15 -26.75 -20.04 -38.01
C LYS A 15 -26.44 -18.86 -38.94
N ARG A 16 -25.24 -18.28 -38.80
CA ARG A 16 -24.52 -17.28 -39.65
C ARG A 16 -24.41 -15.89 -39.00
N ASP A 17 -23.28 -15.18 -38.97
CA ASP A 17 -21.95 -15.34 -39.56
C ASP A 17 -20.90 -14.69 -38.63
N ASP A 18 -19.67 -15.16 -38.79
CA ASP A 18 -18.40 -14.77 -38.17
C ASP A 18 -18.03 -13.32 -38.49
N ASP A 19 -17.89 -12.48 -37.46
CA ASP A 19 -17.04 -11.29 -37.52
C ASP A 19 -16.42 -11.06 -36.14
N SER A 20 -15.14 -11.44 -36.06
CA SER A 20 -14.28 -11.45 -34.91
C SER A 20 -14.19 -10.08 -34.22
N LYS A 21 -14.85 -9.95 -33.07
CA LYS A 21 -14.47 -9.01 -32.02
C LYS A 21 -14.09 -9.84 -30.78
N GLN A 22 -12.81 -10.15 -30.69
CA GLN A 22 -12.19 -10.76 -29.52
C GLN A 22 -12.21 -9.76 -28.36
N SER A 23 -13.36 -9.62 -27.68
CA SER A 23 -13.41 -9.08 -26.33
C SER A 23 -12.81 -10.12 -25.39
N CYS A 24 -12.01 -9.68 -24.42
CA CYS A 24 -11.45 -10.49 -23.34
C CYS A 24 -12.53 -11.00 -22.36
N ALA A 25 -13.54 -11.71 -22.85
CA ALA A 25 -14.31 -12.62 -22.02
C ALA A 25 -13.46 -13.87 -21.81
N ARG A 26 -12.57 -13.81 -20.82
CA ARG A 26 -11.83 -14.98 -20.34
C ARG A 26 -12.80 -15.89 -19.59
N GLU A 27 -12.67 -17.18 -19.87
CA GLU A 27 -13.50 -18.26 -19.37
C GLU A 27 -13.62 -18.30 -17.85
N GLU A 28 -14.81 -18.68 -17.37
CA GLU A 28 -15.15 -18.97 -15.98
C GLU A 28 -14.38 -20.20 -15.46
N ASP A 29 -13.06 -20.12 -15.22
CA ASP A 29 -12.33 -21.03 -14.31
C ASP A 29 -10.92 -20.52 -13.96
N ARG A 30 -10.85 -19.44 -13.15
CA ARG A 30 -9.76 -18.97 -12.26
C ARG A 30 -10.09 -17.54 -11.84
N SER A 31 -10.93 -17.40 -10.81
CA SER A 31 -11.33 -16.11 -10.24
C SER A 31 -10.12 -15.23 -9.91
N ASN A 32 -10.01 -14.09 -10.61
CA ASN A 32 -9.00 -13.05 -10.54
C ASN A 32 -8.33 -12.87 -9.15
N GLU A 33 -7.05 -13.24 -9.09
CA GLU A 33 -6.15 -13.03 -7.96
C GLU A 33 -5.56 -11.59 -7.89
N TRP A 34 -5.95 -10.70 -8.79
CA TRP A 34 -5.44 -9.32 -8.86
C TRP A 34 -6.42 -8.27 -8.33
N ASP A 35 -5.88 -7.12 -7.91
CA ASP A 35 -6.68 -5.94 -7.56
C ASP A 35 -7.52 -5.53 -8.78
N ASN A 36 -8.84 -5.75 -8.71
CA ASN A 36 -9.79 -5.44 -9.79
C ASN A 36 -10.18 -3.95 -9.80
N ALA A 37 -9.40 -3.10 -9.15
CA ALA A 37 -9.59 -1.66 -9.12
C ALA A 37 -8.31 -0.93 -9.52
N CYS A 38 -8.46 0.20 -10.22
CA CYS A 38 -7.32 1.07 -10.48
C CYS A 38 -6.80 1.67 -9.17
N ALA A 39 -5.50 1.55 -8.93
CA ALA A 39 -4.87 2.06 -7.72
C ALA A 39 -4.94 3.61 -7.60
N ILE A 40 -5.16 4.35 -8.69
CA ILE A 40 -5.28 5.81 -8.66
C ILE A 40 -6.69 6.24 -8.23
N CYS A 41 -7.72 5.65 -8.83
CA CYS A 41 -9.10 6.15 -8.72
C CYS A 41 -10.05 5.22 -7.95
N ASP A 42 -9.61 4.00 -7.64
CA ASP A 42 -10.38 2.86 -7.08
C ASP A 42 -11.58 2.41 -7.91
N ASP A 43 -11.69 2.84 -9.16
CA ASP A 43 -12.76 2.42 -10.05
C ASP A 43 -12.38 1.16 -10.83
N GLY A 44 -13.41 0.48 -11.34
CA GLY A 44 -13.40 -0.67 -12.25
C GLY A 44 -12.97 -0.33 -13.69
N GLY A 45 -12.95 -1.35 -14.56
CA GLY A 45 -12.71 -1.19 -16.00
C GLY A 45 -11.52 -1.99 -16.54
N ASP A 46 -10.99 -1.54 -17.69
CA ASP A 46 -9.80 -2.13 -18.29
C ASP A 46 -8.54 -1.54 -17.65
N PHE A 47 -7.66 -2.43 -17.20
CA PHE A 47 -6.43 -2.04 -16.53
C PHE A 47 -5.22 -2.78 -17.06
N ILE A 48 -4.08 -2.18 -16.78
CA ILE A 48 -2.79 -2.83 -16.83
C ILE A 48 -2.28 -3.10 -15.41
N CYS A 49 -1.84 -4.34 -15.17
CA CYS A 49 -1.31 -4.77 -13.88
C CYS A 49 0.21 -4.61 -13.85
N CYS A 50 0.74 -4.04 -12.77
CA CYS A 50 2.18 -4.04 -12.52
C CYS A 50 2.63 -5.43 -12.08
N GLU A 51 3.55 -6.03 -12.84
CA GLU A 51 4.14 -7.34 -12.51
C GLU A 51 5.29 -7.26 -11.48
N GLY A 52 5.53 -6.06 -10.93
CA GLY A 52 6.42 -5.88 -9.80
C GLY A 52 5.76 -6.22 -8.46
N GLY A 53 6.51 -6.08 -7.37
CA GLY A 53 6.03 -6.41 -6.03
C GLY A 53 4.86 -5.56 -5.50
N CYS A 54 4.48 -4.46 -6.17
CA CYS A 54 3.37 -3.63 -5.70
C CYS A 54 1.99 -4.17 -6.07
N LEU A 55 1.88 -5.04 -7.09
CA LEU A 55 0.62 -5.65 -7.56
C LEU A 55 -0.51 -4.66 -7.90
N ARG A 56 -0.18 -3.38 -8.13
CA ARG A 56 -1.17 -2.35 -8.45
C ARG A 56 -1.63 -2.45 -9.90
N SER A 57 -2.91 -2.21 -10.12
CA SER A 57 -3.55 -2.10 -11.42
C SER A 57 -3.82 -0.63 -11.75
N PHE A 58 -3.79 -0.25 -13.04
CA PHE A 58 -4.03 1.13 -13.45
C PHE A 58 -4.80 1.23 -14.77
N HIS A 59 -5.63 2.26 -14.92
CA HIS A 59 -6.13 2.64 -16.24
C HIS A 59 -4.93 3.04 -17.13
N PRO A 60 -4.71 2.37 -18.28
CA PRO A 60 -3.47 2.52 -19.05
C PRO A 60 -3.41 3.86 -19.80
N THR A 61 -4.48 4.22 -20.51
CA THR A 61 -4.58 5.43 -21.34
C THR A 61 -5.77 6.28 -20.90
N LYS A 62 -5.77 7.57 -21.27
CA LYS A 62 -6.82 8.54 -20.89
C LYS A 62 -8.23 8.04 -21.19
N LYS A 63 -8.40 7.37 -22.33
CA LYS A 63 -9.68 6.78 -22.77
C LYS A 63 -10.29 5.86 -21.71
N TYR A 64 -9.47 5.03 -21.07
CA TYR A 64 -9.94 4.04 -20.09
C TYR A 64 -10.20 4.65 -18.71
N GLY A 65 -9.69 5.84 -18.44
CA GLY A 65 -9.89 6.56 -17.17
C GLY A 65 -10.95 7.66 -17.23
N GLU A 66 -11.56 7.90 -18.39
CA GLU A 66 -12.43 9.07 -18.64
C GLU A 66 -13.67 9.06 -17.74
N ASP A 67 -14.39 7.94 -17.70
CA ASP A 67 -15.62 7.77 -16.93
C ASP A 67 -15.42 8.01 -15.43
N SER A 68 -14.23 7.67 -14.93
CA SER A 68 -13.89 7.81 -13.52
C SER A 68 -13.16 9.11 -13.21
N MET A 69 -12.85 9.98 -14.17
CA MET A 69 -11.94 11.14 -14.02
C MET A 69 -10.56 10.74 -13.47
N CYS A 70 -10.04 9.60 -13.91
CA CYS A 70 -8.72 9.08 -13.51
C CYS A 70 -7.61 9.83 -14.26
N THR A 71 -6.49 10.12 -13.58
CA THR A 71 -5.31 10.71 -14.24
C THR A 71 -4.58 9.70 -15.14
N THR A 72 -4.84 8.40 -14.96
CA THR A 72 -4.28 7.27 -15.72
C THR A 72 -2.76 7.18 -15.64
N LEU A 73 -2.17 6.13 -16.22
CA LEU A 73 -0.72 6.05 -16.40
C LEU A 73 -0.21 6.91 -17.56
N GLY A 74 -1.09 7.32 -18.47
CA GLY A 74 -0.72 8.09 -19.66
C GLY A 74 0.10 7.30 -20.68
N LEU A 75 -0.08 5.97 -20.77
CA LEU A 75 0.52 5.17 -21.84
C LEU A 75 -0.03 5.61 -23.20
N THR A 76 0.77 5.46 -24.25
CA THR A 76 0.26 5.63 -25.61
C THR A 76 -0.62 4.43 -25.99
N GLU A 77 -1.54 4.64 -26.93
CA GLU A 77 -2.45 3.59 -27.35
C GLU A 77 -1.69 2.45 -28.06
N GLU A 78 -0.64 2.78 -28.82
CA GLU A 78 0.22 1.79 -29.48
C GLU A 78 0.97 0.94 -28.46
N TRP A 79 1.49 1.56 -27.40
CA TRP A 79 2.18 0.84 -26.33
C TRP A 79 1.24 -0.04 -25.53
N TRP A 80 0.03 0.46 -25.22
CA TRP A 80 -1.02 -0.34 -24.58
C TRP A 80 -1.42 -1.56 -25.42
N GLN A 81 -1.59 -1.39 -26.74
CA GLN A 81 -1.87 -2.50 -27.66
C GLN A 81 -0.71 -3.51 -27.74
N THR A 82 0.53 -3.02 -27.69
CA THR A 82 1.73 -3.88 -27.65
C THR A 82 1.71 -4.76 -26.40
N LEU A 83 1.46 -4.17 -25.22
CA LEU A 83 1.38 -4.90 -23.95
C LEU A 83 0.22 -5.91 -23.92
N GLN A 84 -0.89 -5.63 -24.61
CA GLN A 84 -2.01 -6.57 -24.69
C GLN A 84 -1.75 -7.73 -25.66
N SER A 85 -1.08 -7.47 -26.77
CA SER A 85 -0.86 -8.45 -27.84
C SER A 85 0.36 -9.32 -27.63
N ASN A 86 1.30 -8.90 -26.79
CA ASN A 86 2.54 -9.61 -26.51
C ASN A 86 2.61 -10.06 -25.04
N GLU A 87 2.36 -11.34 -24.80
CA GLU A 87 2.41 -11.95 -23.46
C GLU A 87 3.81 -11.92 -22.81
N GLN A 88 4.88 -11.70 -23.58
CA GLN A 88 6.22 -11.55 -23.03
C GLN A 88 6.50 -10.13 -22.51
N GLU A 89 5.73 -9.13 -22.96
CA GLU A 89 5.92 -7.74 -22.53
C GLU A 89 5.19 -7.50 -21.21
N LYS A 90 5.99 -7.17 -20.19
CA LYS A 90 5.50 -7.02 -18.81
C LYS A 90 5.52 -5.56 -18.43
N TYR A 91 4.41 -5.07 -17.90
CA TYR A 91 4.38 -3.73 -17.34
C TYR A 91 4.94 -3.69 -15.93
N ILE A 92 5.93 -2.84 -15.70
CA ILE A 92 6.50 -2.54 -14.39
C ILE A 92 6.34 -1.05 -14.12
N CYS A 93 5.62 -0.69 -13.04
CA CYS A 93 5.47 0.71 -12.67
C CYS A 93 6.78 1.31 -12.13
N LYS A 94 6.94 2.63 -12.22
CA LYS A 94 8.15 3.36 -11.77
C LYS A 94 8.58 3.05 -10.34
N ASN A 95 7.64 2.85 -9.41
CA ASN A 95 7.98 2.45 -8.04
C ASN A 95 8.70 1.09 -7.99
N CYS A 96 8.24 0.12 -8.79
CA CYS A 96 8.83 -1.22 -8.86
C CYS A 96 10.11 -1.26 -9.68
N GLU A 97 10.21 -0.43 -10.72
CA GLU A 97 11.41 -0.24 -11.54
C GLU A 97 12.55 0.33 -10.69
N TYR A 98 12.31 1.46 -10.01
CA TYR A 98 13.30 2.13 -9.17
C TYR A 98 13.45 1.54 -7.76
N LYS A 99 12.71 0.48 -7.43
CA LYS A 99 12.67 -0.13 -6.08
C LYS A 99 12.42 0.91 -4.98
N GLN A 100 11.51 1.84 -5.22
CA GLN A 100 11.10 2.87 -4.27
C GLN A 100 9.59 2.80 -4.08
N HIS A 101 9.16 2.27 -2.94
CA HIS A 101 7.75 2.01 -2.67
C HIS A 101 7.26 2.89 -1.52
N GLN A 102 5.98 3.26 -1.57
CA GLN A 102 5.37 4.03 -0.49
C GLN A 102 5.02 3.11 0.67
N CYS A 103 5.32 3.58 1.88
CA CYS A 103 4.78 2.95 3.08
C CYS A 103 3.27 3.18 3.13
N PHE A 104 2.48 2.11 3.16
CA PHE A 104 1.02 2.22 3.16
C PHE A 104 0.45 2.90 4.42
N ALA A 105 1.23 2.95 5.50
CA ALA A 105 0.84 3.62 6.74
C ALA A 105 1.01 5.14 6.69
N CYS A 106 2.13 5.64 6.15
CA CYS A 106 2.46 7.08 6.19
C CYS A 106 2.49 7.77 4.82
N GLY A 107 2.39 7.02 3.72
CA GLY A 107 2.42 7.53 2.34
C GLY A 107 3.81 7.91 1.82
N LEU A 108 4.83 8.00 2.68
CA LEU A 108 6.19 8.37 2.28
C LEU A 108 6.90 7.23 1.53
N LEU A 109 7.67 7.58 0.51
CA LEU A 109 8.54 6.67 -0.22
C LEU A 109 9.71 6.21 0.65
N GLY A 110 10.10 4.96 0.46
CA GLY A 110 11.40 4.45 0.91
C GLY A 110 11.95 3.42 -0.08
N SER A 111 13.27 3.22 -0.01
CA SER A 111 13.95 2.17 -0.76
C SER A 111 13.46 0.78 -0.34
N SER A 112 13.19 -0.09 -1.30
CA SER A 112 12.87 -1.50 -1.11
C SER A 112 13.94 -2.42 -1.74
N GLY A 113 15.09 -1.87 -2.14
CA GLY A 113 16.17 -2.60 -2.80
C GLY A 113 17.00 -3.44 -1.81
N LEU A 114 17.44 -4.62 -2.23
CA LEU A 114 18.14 -5.59 -1.37
C LEU A 114 19.60 -5.25 -1.01
N THR A 115 20.15 -4.14 -1.52
CA THR A 115 21.60 -3.82 -1.47
C THR A 115 22.09 -3.28 -0.12
N SER A 116 21.41 -3.60 0.99
CA SER A 116 21.65 -3.11 2.36
C SER A 116 21.08 -1.71 2.59
N GLY A 117 19.96 -1.62 3.32
CA GLY A 117 19.30 -0.35 3.64
C GLY A 117 17.88 -0.21 3.09
N SER A 118 17.10 -1.30 3.00
CA SER A 118 15.66 -1.19 2.70
C SER A 118 14.99 -0.35 3.78
N GLU A 119 14.42 0.78 3.39
CA GLU A 119 13.65 1.66 4.25
C GLU A 119 12.21 1.17 4.39
N VAL A 120 11.69 0.49 3.37
CA VAL A 120 10.37 -0.15 3.41
C VAL A 120 10.46 -1.65 3.13
N ILE A 121 9.67 -2.42 3.88
CA ILE A 121 9.61 -3.88 3.82
C ILE A 121 8.22 -4.29 3.36
N GLN A 122 8.17 -5.24 2.41
CA GLN A 122 6.92 -5.76 1.86
C GLN A 122 6.21 -6.68 2.86
N CYS A 123 4.88 -6.65 2.87
CA CYS A 123 4.08 -7.68 3.53
C CYS A 123 4.46 -9.08 2.99
N LYS A 124 4.50 -10.08 3.89
CA LYS A 124 4.80 -11.48 3.54
C LYS A 124 3.73 -12.12 2.65
N ASP A 125 2.49 -11.65 2.75
CA ASP A 125 1.40 -12.16 1.95
C ASP A 125 1.64 -11.84 0.46
N LYS A 126 1.70 -12.89 -0.35
CA LYS A 126 2.06 -12.80 -1.78
C LYS A 126 1.09 -11.97 -2.59
N MET A 127 -0.16 -11.82 -2.13
CA MET A 127 -1.22 -11.10 -2.84
C MET A 127 -1.50 -9.71 -2.25
N CYS A 128 -0.73 -9.29 -1.23
CA CYS A 128 -0.98 -8.03 -0.53
C CYS A 128 -0.37 -6.81 -1.23
N GLY A 129 0.85 -6.92 -1.76
CA GLY A 129 1.50 -5.84 -2.52
C GLY A 129 1.88 -4.58 -1.72
N TYR A 130 1.54 -4.48 -0.43
CA TYR A 130 1.84 -3.30 0.40
C TYR A 130 3.21 -3.35 1.07
N PHE A 131 3.80 -2.17 1.24
CA PHE A 131 5.10 -1.94 1.84
C PHE A 131 4.98 -1.06 3.10
N TYR A 132 5.89 -1.21 4.05
CA TYR A 132 5.88 -0.47 5.30
C TYR A 132 7.27 -0.10 5.79
N HIS A 133 7.43 1.11 6.33
CA HIS A 133 8.58 1.42 7.17
C HIS A 133 8.54 0.54 8.43
N PRO A 134 9.68 -0.03 8.88
CA PRO A 134 9.74 -0.85 10.10
C PRO A 134 9.08 -0.19 11.31
N LYS A 135 9.37 1.11 11.53
CA LYS A 135 8.78 1.90 12.62
C LYS A 135 7.25 1.99 12.49
N CYS A 136 6.75 2.34 11.31
CA CYS A 136 5.31 2.54 11.09
C CYS A 136 4.51 1.24 11.30
N VAL A 137 5.00 0.11 10.79
CA VAL A 137 4.30 -1.17 11.02
C VAL A 137 4.37 -1.61 12.48
N ALA A 138 5.50 -1.35 13.17
CA ALA A 138 5.64 -1.67 14.58
C ALA A 138 4.63 -0.94 15.46
N GLU A 139 4.44 0.37 15.23
CA GLU A 139 3.44 1.19 15.94
C GLU A 139 2.00 0.74 15.66
N LEU A 140 1.73 0.25 14.43
CA LEU A 140 0.41 -0.29 14.07
C LEU A 140 0.13 -1.66 14.69
N VAL A 141 1.13 -2.54 14.80
CA VAL A 141 0.98 -3.90 15.34
C VAL A 141 0.99 -3.89 16.87
N HIS A 142 1.78 -3.02 17.49
CA HIS A 142 1.92 -2.92 18.95
C HIS A 142 1.58 -1.50 19.46
N PRO A 143 0.35 -0.99 19.24
CA PRO A 143 -0.02 0.37 19.60
C PRO A 143 0.04 0.61 21.12
N ASP A 144 -0.22 -0.43 21.92
CA ASP A 144 -0.33 -0.34 23.38
C ASP A 144 1.00 -0.61 24.11
N SER A 145 2.06 -1.00 23.39
CA SER A 145 3.35 -1.37 24.00
C SER A 145 4.54 -0.85 23.22
N LYS A 146 5.07 0.29 23.68
CA LYS A 146 6.29 0.90 23.12
C LYS A 146 7.49 -0.05 23.11
N ALA A 147 7.64 -0.87 24.15
CA ALA A 147 8.75 -1.83 24.23
C ALA A 147 8.64 -2.92 23.15
N GLN A 148 7.43 -3.47 22.94
CA GLN A 148 7.20 -4.45 21.87
C GLN A 148 7.34 -3.82 20.49
N ALA A 149 6.85 -2.59 20.28
CA ALA A 149 7.03 -1.86 19.03
C ALA A 149 8.52 -1.65 18.70
N ILE A 150 9.34 -1.16 19.63
CA ILE A 150 10.79 -0.98 19.41
C ILE A 150 11.47 -2.31 19.09
N PHE A 151 11.11 -3.39 19.79
CA PHE A 151 11.68 -4.71 19.52
C PHE A 151 11.27 -5.23 18.14
N PHE A 152 10.01 -5.07 17.76
CA PHE A 152 9.49 -5.48 16.46
C PHE A 152 10.13 -4.68 15.31
N GLU A 153 10.22 -3.35 15.45
CA GLU A 153 10.89 -2.45 14.50
C GLU A 153 12.30 -2.94 14.18
N LYS A 154 13.12 -3.19 15.21
CA LYS A 154 14.50 -3.69 15.04
C LYS A 154 14.53 -5.01 14.29
N ARG A 155 13.62 -5.94 14.59
CA ARG A 155 13.58 -7.24 13.91
C ARG A 155 13.16 -7.12 12.45
N VAL A 156 12.19 -6.27 12.13
CA VAL A 156 11.76 -6.01 10.74
C VAL A 156 12.89 -5.36 9.95
N ALA A 157 13.60 -4.39 10.53
CA ALA A 157 14.78 -3.78 9.92
C ALA A 157 15.92 -4.79 9.66
N LEU A 158 16.00 -5.87 10.45
CA LEU A 158 16.94 -6.99 10.26
C LEU A 158 16.40 -8.10 9.34
N GLY A 159 15.26 -7.90 8.68
CA GLY A 159 14.70 -8.83 7.70
C GLY A 159 13.65 -9.81 8.22
N LEU A 160 13.07 -9.57 9.41
CA LEU A 160 11.91 -10.33 9.86
C LEU A 160 10.75 -10.16 8.88
N THR A 161 10.21 -11.28 8.38
CA THR A 161 8.98 -11.30 7.58
C THR A 161 7.75 -11.15 8.47
N PHE A 162 6.72 -10.44 8.00
CA PHE A 162 5.50 -10.17 8.77
C PHE A 162 4.26 -10.11 7.87
N HIS A 163 3.09 -10.38 8.44
CA HIS A 163 1.81 -10.02 7.83
C HIS A 163 1.44 -8.60 8.28
N CYS A 164 1.03 -7.75 7.34
CA CYS A 164 0.71 -6.37 7.65
C CYS A 164 -0.64 -6.23 8.39
N PRO A 165 -0.89 -5.09 9.06
CA PRO A 165 -2.12 -4.85 9.83
C PRO A 165 -3.42 -4.97 9.03
N LEU A 166 -3.35 -4.84 7.69
CA LEU A 166 -4.53 -4.97 6.83
C LEU A 166 -5.16 -6.38 6.86
N HIS A 167 -4.42 -7.41 7.25
CA HIS A 167 -4.90 -8.80 7.35
C HIS A 167 -5.55 -9.14 8.71
N ARG A 168 -5.84 -8.13 9.53
CA ARG A 168 -6.48 -8.31 10.84
C ARG A 168 -7.51 -7.22 11.09
N CYS A 169 -8.56 -7.56 11.81
CA CYS A 169 -9.56 -6.58 12.20
C CYS A 169 -8.97 -5.58 13.20
N SER A 170 -9.12 -4.28 12.91
CA SER A 170 -8.62 -3.18 13.74
C SER A 170 -9.33 -3.10 15.09
N LEU A 171 -10.55 -3.64 15.19
CA LEU A 171 -11.36 -3.66 16.41
C LEU A 171 -11.01 -4.86 17.30
N CYS A 172 -11.25 -6.09 16.83
CA CYS A 172 -11.07 -7.29 17.64
C CYS A 172 -9.67 -7.95 17.53
N LYS A 173 -8.81 -7.47 16.63
CA LYS A 173 -7.43 -7.95 16.39
C LYS A 173 -7.29 -9.35 15.79
N GLU A 174 -8.40 -10.06 15.57
CA GLU A 174 -8.42 -11.37 14.94
C GLU A 174 -8.25 -11.31 13.42
N ALA A 175 -7.75 -12.40 12.84
CA ALA A 175 -7.56 -12.56 11.41
C ALA A 175 -8.90 -12.76 10.66
N GLU A 176 -8.85 -12.69 9.32
CA GLU A 176 -9.97 -13.05 8.46
C GLU A 176 -10.30 -14.54 8.58
N ASN A 177 -11.60 -14.87 8.49
CA ASN A 177 -12.05 -16.21 8.10
C ASN A 177 -12.95 -16.05 6.87
N ARG A 178 -12.50 -16.54 5.72
CA ARG A 178 -13.21 -16.36 4.43
C ARG A 178 -14.47 -17.20 4.31
N ASP A 179 -14.52 -18.32 5.04
CA ASP A 179 -15.68 -19.22 5.04
C ASP A 179 -16.84 -18.67 5.89
N ASP A 180 -16.59 -17.65 6.71
CA ASP A 180 -17.58 -16.99 7.54
C ASP A 180 -17.76 -15.54 7.08
N LYS A 181 -18.94 -15.25 6.52
CA LYS A 181 -19.30 -13.93 5.98
C LYS A 181 -19.14 -12.80 7.01
N ASP A 182 -19.38 -13.06 8.29
CA ASP A 182 -19.25 -12.06 9.34
C ASP A 182 -17.78 -11.75 9.67
N MET A 183 -16.89 -12.69 9.37
CA MET A 183 -15.44 -12.64 9.61
C MET A 183 -14.63 -12.29 8.35
N GLN A 184 -15.28 -11.98 7.24
CA GLN A 184 -14.65 -11.39 6.07
C GLN A 184 -14.16 -9.98 6.40
N LEU A 185 -12.99 -9.60 5.88
CA LEU A 185 -12.41 -8.28 6.10
C LEU A 185 -12.91 -7.25 5.09
N ALA A 186 -13.37 -6.12 5.64
CA ALA A 186 -13.56 -4.85 4.99
C ALA A 186 -12.29 -4.01 5.09
N VAL A 187 -11.61 -3.81 3.96
CA VAL A 187 -10.27 -3.22 3.91
C VAL A 187 -10.30 -1.79 3.38
N CYS A 188 -9.59 -0.88 4.04
CA CYS A 188 -9.52 0.49 3.60
C CYS A 188 -8.52 0.67 2.44
N ARG A 189 -8.94 1.35 1.37
CA ARG A 189 -8.07 1.64 0.20
C ARG A 189 -7.04 2.75 0.40
N ARG A 190 -7.10 3.46 1.53
CA ARG A 190 -6.23 4.62 1.79
C ARG A 190 -5.31 4.44 2.99
N CYS A 191 -5.52 3.42 3.81
CA CYS A 191 -4.63 3.14 4.94
C CYS A 191 -4.74 1.68 5.41
N PRO A 192 -3.85 1.22 6.31
CA PRO A 192 -3.82 -0.15 6.82
C PRO A 192 -4.96 -0.52 7.78
N THR A 193 -6.12 0.12 7.68
CA THR A 193 -7.28 -0.14 8.54
C THR A 193 -8.18 -1.17 7.86
N ALA A 194 -8.43 -2.29 8.54
CA ALA A 194 -9.43 -3.27 8.15
C ALA A 194 -10.39 -3.56 9.31
N TYR A 195 -11.61 -3.99 9.03
CA TYR A 195 -12.58 -4.44 10.02
C TYR A 195 -13.20 -5.75 9.54
N HIS A 196 -13.59 -6.66 10.44
CA HIS A 196 -14.55 -7.68 10.03
C HIS A 196 -15.88 -7.03 9.65
N ARG A 197 -16.66 -7.70 8.82
CA ARG A 197 -18.03 -7.29 8.48
C ARG A 197 -18.88 -6.99 9.72
N LYS A 198 -18.86 -7.88 10.72
CA LYS A 198 -19.58 -7.67 12.00
C LYS A 198 -18.96 -6.60 12.91
N CYS A 199 -17.71 -6.24 12.67
CA CYS A 199 -16.95 -5.25 13.44
C CYS A 199 -16.94 -3.87 12.76
N LEU A 200 -17.60 -3.73 11.61
CA LEU A 200 -17.57 -2.51 10.81
C LEU A 200 -18.35 -1.40 11.56
N PRO A 201 -17.73 -0.22 11.81
CA PRO A 201 -18.43 0.90 12.40
C PRO A 201 -19.65 1.32 11.60
N SER A 202 -20.75 1.69 12.28
CA SER A 202 -22.02 2.09 11.65
C SER A 202 -21.90 3.29 10.71
N ASP A 203 -20.96 4.20 10.97
CA ASP A 203 -20.71 5.38 10.14
C ASP A 203 -20.07 5.04 8.78
N ILE A 204 -19.61 3.79 8.59
CA ILE A 204 -19.10 3.28 7.32
C ILE A 204 -20.23 2.50 6.63
N SER A 205 -21.11 3.22 5.95
CA SER A 205 -22.32 2.65 5.35
C SER A 205 -22.09 2.08 3.94
N PHE A 206 -22.83 1.01 3.61
CA PHE A 206 -22.90 0.44 2.26
C PHE A 206 -23.81 1.21 1.31
N GLU A 207 -24.73 2.00 1.85
CA GLU A 207 -25.69 2.79 1.09
C GLU A 207 -25.58 4.26 1.49
N LYS A 208 -26.00 5.14 0.59
CA LYS A 208 -26.12 6.56 0.87
C LYS A 208 -27.49 6.82 1.49
N ASP A 209 -27.52 7.23 2.76
CA ASP A 209 -28.77 7.59 3.41
C ASP A 209 -29.25 8.96 2.90
N GLY A 210 -30.36 8.94 2.16
CA GLY A 210 -30.97 10.15 1.59
C GLY A 210 -31.49 11.16 2.61
N LYS A 211 -31.53 10.82 3.90
CA LYS A 211 -32.10 11.65 4.98
C LYS A 211 -31.07 12.24 5.94
N GLU A 212 -29.90 11.61 6.11
CA GLU A 212 -28.95 11.96 7.19
C GLU A 212 -27.59 12.45 6.71
N GLY A 213 -27.37 12.60 5.40
CA GLY A 213 -26.09 13.09 4.89
C GLY A 213 -24.94 12.09 5.06
N THR A 214 -25.21 10.88 5.55
CA THR A 214 -24.25 9.76 5.61
C THR A 214 -23.82 9.40 4.19
N GLN A 215 -22.54 9.62 3.90
CA GLN A 215 -21.94 9.26 2.63
C GLN A 215 -21.63 7.78 2.63
N GLN A 216 -21.99 7.07 1.55
CA GLN A 216 -21.56 5.70 1.33
C GLN A 216 -20.03 5.61 1.41
N ARG A 217 -19.55 4.64 2.17
CA ARG A 217 -18.12 4.39 2.45
C ARG A 217 -17.73 2.93 2.35
N ALA A 218 -18.68 2.02 2.10
CA ALA A 218 -18.45 0.61 1.90
C ALA A 218 -19.08 0.11 0.60
N TRP A 219 -18.42 -0.86 -0.02
CA TRP A 219 -18.88 -1.55 -1.21
C TRP A 219 -18.66 -3.06 -1.02
N ASP A 220 -19.75 -3.80 -1.05
CA ASP A 220 -19.75 -5.26 -1.03
C ASP A 220 -19.73 -5.77 -2.47
N ASN A 221 -18.90 -6.79 -2.76
CA ASN A 221 -18.80 -7.44 -4.07
C ASN A 221 -18.19 -6.61 -5.21
N VAL A 222 -17.40 -5.57 -4.92
CA VAL A 222 -16.56 -4.91 -5.94
C VAL A 222 -15.31 -5.75 -6.24
N LEU A 223 -14.80 -6.46 -5.24
CA LEU A 223 -13.71 -7.42 -5.36
C LEU A 223 -14.23 -8.81 -4.95
N PRO A 224 -13.79 -9.92 -5.60
CA PRO A 224 -14.09 -11.27 -5.14
C PRO A 224 -13.67 -11.41 -3.66
N ASP A 225 -14.60 -11.85 -2.81
CA ASP A 225 -14.37 -12.16 -1.40
C ASP A 225 -13.80 -11.04 -0.52
N GLN A 226 -13.89 -9.77 -0.93
CA GLN A 226 -13.40 -8.64 -0.14
C GLN A 226 -14.32 -7.41 -0.20
N ILE A 227 -14.57 -6.83 0.97
CA ILE A 227 -15.35 -5.59 1.10
C ILE A 227 -14.38 -4.41 1.00
N LEU A 228 -14.64 -3.49 0.07
CA LEU A 228 -13.87 -2.25 -0.07
C LEU A 228 -14.47 -1.18 0.82
N ILE A 229 -13.62 -0.47 1.59
CA ILE A 229 -14.08 0.67 2.39
C ILE A 229 -13.19 1.92 2.29
N TYR A 230 -13.76 3.05 2.68
CA TYR A 230 -13.03 4.25 3.08
C TYR A 230 -13.30 4.54 4.55
N CYS A 231 -12.34 4.21 5.42
CA CYS A 231 -12.49 4.43 6.85
C CYS A 231 -12.63 5.94 7.19
N MET A 232 -13.08 6.21 8.41
CA MET A 232 -13.39 7.58 8.87
C MET A 232 -12.18 8.52 8.94
N LYS A 233 -10.96 7.98 8.85
CA LYS A 233 -9.72 8.79 8.76
C LYS A 233 -9.60 9.56 7.44
N HIS A 234 -10.38 9.18 6.42
CA HIS A 234 -10.33 9.79 5.10
C HIS A 234 -11.63 10.54 4.82
N LYS A 235 -11.50 11.83 4.52
CA LYS A 235 -12.61 12.67 4.09
C LYS A 235 -13.00 12.30 2.66
N ILE A 236 -14.28 12.07 2.42
CA ILE A 236 -14.82 11.84 1.08
C ILE A 236 -14.96 13.20 0.38
N ASP A 237 -14.38 13.29 -0.80
CA ASP A 237 -14.58 14.41 -1.70
C ASP A 237 -16.00 14.33 -2.30
N LYS A 238 -16.71 15.47 -2.33
CA LYS A 238 -18.12 15.49 -2.73
C LYS A 238 -18.30 15.19 -4.22
N ASP A 239 -17.34 15.59 -5.03
CA ASP A 239 -17.41 15.48 -6.49
C ASP A 239 -16.91 14.10 -6.92
N LEU A 240 -15.81 13.64 -6.33
CA LEU A 240 -15.23 12.32 -6.64
C LEU A 240 -15.96 11.16 -5.97
N ARG A 241 -16.76 11.41 -4.92
CA ARG A 241 -17.40 10.38 -4.06
C ARG A 241 -16.43 9.36 -3.44
N THR A 242 -15.14 9.67 -3.50
CA THR A 242 -14.03 8.90 -2.95
C THR A 242 -13.14 9.87 -2.17
N PRO A 243 -12.20 9.42 -1.32
CA PRO A 243 -11.15 10.28 -0.83
C PRO A 243 -10.34 10.84 -1.98
N LYS A 244 -9.65 11.97 -1.73
CA LYS A 244 -8.71 12.53 -2.69
C LYS A 244 -7.79 11.46 -3.27
N ARG A 245 -7.51 11.60 -4.57
CA ARG A 245 -6.72 10.66 -5.38
C ARG A 245 -5.25 11.09 -5.46
N ASP A 246 -4.73 11.60 -4.35
CA ASP A 246 -3.36 12.13 -4.17
C ASP A 246 -2.48 11.18 -3.33
N HIS A 247 -2.91 9.92 -3.18
CA HIS A 247 -2.30 8.95 -2.28
C HIS A 247 -1.16 8.14 -2.91
N ILE A 248 -1.07 8.09 -4.24
CA ILE A 248 0.05 7.47 -4.95
C ILE A 248 1.11 8.52 -5.28
N VAL A 249 2.36 8.20 -4.95
CA VAL A 249 3.55 9.00 -5.23
C VAL A 249 4.52 8.14 -6.03
N PHE A 250 4.84 8.55 -7.26
CA PHE A 250 5.89 7.93 -8.04
C PHE A 250 7.25 8.58 -7.73
N PRO A 251 8.38 7.86 -7.92
CA PRO A 251 9.71 8.37 -7.54
C PRO A 251 10.12 9.66 -8.28
N ASP A 252 9.59 9.89 -9.49
CA ASP A 252 9.90 11.02 -10.37
C ASP A 252 9.06 12.27 -10.07
N ASP A 253 8.04 12.18 -9.22
CA ASP A 253 7.17 13.32 -8.87
C ASP A 253 7.85 14.28 -7.86
N ARG A 254 9.08 13.96 -7.44
CA ARG A 254 9.94 14.93 -6.75
C ARG A 254 10.61 15.79 -7.82
N PRO A 255 10.43 17.13 -7.83
CA PRO A 255 11.45 17.96 -8.46
C PRO A 255 12.80 17.55 -7.85
N LEU A 256 13.84 17.50 -8.67
CA LEU A 256 15.23 17.32 -8.24
C LEU A 256 15.62 18.50 -7.34
N SER A 257 15.06 18.60 -6.14
CA SER A 257 15.55 19.47 -5.09
C SER A 257 16.75 18.74 -4.50
N GLU A 258 17.90 19.37 -4.74
CA GLU A 258 19.25 18.98 -4.35
C GLU A 258 19.34 18.23 -3.01
N PRO A 259 20.32 17.32 -2.86
CA PRO A 259 20.59 16.72 -1.56
C PRO A 259 20.79 17.84 -0.54
N SER A 260 19.99 17.79 0.52
CA SER A 260 20.07 18.71 1.65
C SER A 260 21.52 18.84 2.10
N ARG A 261 22.16 19.93 1.68
CA ARG A 261 23.49 20.31 2.13
C ARG A 261 23.38 20.48 3.64
N SER A 262 24.03 19.59 4.37
CA SER A 262 24.26 19.70 5.81
C SER A 262 24.52 21.17 6.15
N SER A 263 23.64 21.75 6.95
CA SER A 263 23.84 23.10 7.47
C SER A 263 24.94 23.01 8.52
N GLN A 264 26.19 23.17 8.08
CA GLN A 264 27.26 23.55 9.00
C GLN A 264 26.92 24.94 9.58
N PRO A 265 27.19 25.18 10.88
CA PRO A 265 27.02 26.52 11.45
C PRO A 265 28.00 27.50 10.81
N PRO A 266 27.67 28.80 10.77
CA PRO A 266 28.48 29.80 10.09
C PRO A 266 29.81 30.03 10.83
N GLU A 267 30.92 29.87 10.11
CA GLU A 267 32.21 30.38 10.54
C GLU A 267 32.23 31.90 10.34
N THR A 268 32.20 32.64 11.45
CA THR A 268 32.62 34.04 11.49
C THR A 268 34.13 34.09 11.68
N GLY A 269 34.85 34.46 10.63
CA GLY A 269 36.25 34.85 10.72
C GLY A 269 36.39 36.32 11.09
N CYS A 270 37.21 36.62 12.09
CA CYS A 270 38.43 37.45 12.01
C CYS A 270 38.73 38.07 13.38
N ASP A 271 39.83 37.66 14.03
CA ASP A 271 40.95 38.57 14.27
C ASP A 271 42.14 37.84 14.95
N GLN A 272 43.32 38.13 14.41
CA GLN A 272 44.62 37.58 14.80
C GLN A 272 45.12 38.18 16.11
N VAL A 273 45.58 37.35 17.08
CA VAL A 273 46.76 37.67 17.91
C VAL A 273 47.49 36.37 18.32
N LYS A 274 48.80 36.49 18.48
CA LYS A 274 49.89 35.50 18.45
C LYS A 274 49.89 34.42 19.54
N ALA A 275 50.61 33.34 19.21
CA ALA A 275 51.00 32.21 20.05
C ALA A 275 51.78 32.62 21.32
N ILE A 276 51.43 31.99 22.45
CA ILE A 276 52.35 31.63 23.55
C ILE A 276 51.87 30.32 24.20
N ASP A 277 52.82 29.44 24.49
CA ASP A 277 52.65 28.20 25.25
C ASP A 277 52.04 28.43 26.63
N SER A 278 51.19 27.52 27.13
CA SER A 278 51.17 27.15 28.56
C SER A 278 50.30 25.93 28.86
N PHE A 279 50.94 24.97 29.51
CA PHE A 279 50.41 23.72 30.03
C PHE A 279 49.25 23.90 31.01
N ALA A 280 48.24 23.03 30.93
CA ALA A 280 47.29 22.84 32.03
C ALA A 280 48.00 22.21 33.25
N PRO A 281 47.72 22.67 34.49
CA PRO A 281 48.40 22.17 35.67
C PRO A 281 48.06 20.71 36.03
N ARG A 282 49.06 19.97 36.52
CA ARG A 282 49.02 18.53 36.84
C ARG A 282 48.17 18.12 38.07
N HIS A 283 47.28 18.96 38.58
CA HIS A 283 46.51 18.68 39.81
C HIS A 283 45.06 18.25 39.58
N LEU A 284 44.63 18.04 38.32
CA LEU A 284 43.26 17.61 38.00
C LEU A 284 43.14 16.15 37.49
N PHE A 285 44.22 15.37 37.55
CA PHE A 285 44.17 13.94 37.22
C PHE A 285 44.29 13.09 38.49
N PRO A 286 43.23 12.39 38.94
CA PRO A 286 43.35 11.40 40.00
C PRO A 286 44.12 10.17 39.49
N HIS A 287 45.13 9.74 40.25
CA HIS A 287 45.94 8.55 39.95
C HIS A 287 45.15 7.24 40.14
N PRO A 288 45.29 6.24 39.24
CA PRO A 288 44.86 4.87 39.52
C PRO A 288 45.81 4.18 40.52
N GLN A 289 45.27 3.54 41.55
CA GLN A 289 46.06 2.72 42.47
C GLN A 289 46.39 1.34 41.86
N PRO A 290 47.61 0.82 42.06
CA PRO A 290 48.00 -0.51 41.61
C PRO A 290 47.69 -1.59 42.67
N GLY A 291 46.89 -2.60 42.31
CA GLY A 291 46.65 -3.80 43.12
C GLY A 291 47.23 -5.04 42.43
N SER A 292 48.18 -5.68 43.10
CA SER A 292 49.04 -6.77 42.64
C SER A 292 48.35 -8.13 42.48
N CYS A 293 48.70 -8.85 41.41
CA CYS A 293 48.56 -10.31 41.29
C CYS A 293 49.44 -11.03 42.33
N GLY A 294 48.87 -12.01 43.02
CA GLY A 294 49.59 -13.04 43.76
C GLY A 294 48.97 -14.40 43.45
N TRP A 295 49.79 -15.31 42.92
CA TRP A 295 49.48 -16.72 42.71
C TRP A 295 49.79 -17.50 43.99
N ILE A 296 49.03 -18.56 44.28
CA ILE A 296 49.50 -19.78 44.98
C ILE A 296 48.51 -20.91 44.67
N ASP A 297 49.07 -22.05 44.27
CA ASP A 297 48.45 -23.37 44.10
C ASP A 297 48.32 -24.08 45.47
N ASP A 298 47.21 -24.81 45.66
CA ASP A 298 47.10 -26.17 46.23
C ASP A 298 45.66 -26.70 46.05
#